data_AF-A0A927P922-F1
#
_entry.id   AF-A0A927P922-F1
#
_cell.length_a   1.000
_cell.length_b   1.000
_cell.length_c   1.000
_cell.angle_alpha   90.00
_cell.angle_beta   90.00
_cell.angle_gamma   90.00
#
_symmetry.space_group_name_H-M   'P 1'
#
loop_
_entity.id
_entity.type
_entity.pdbx_description
1 polymer ?
#
loop_
_entity_poly.entity_id
_entity_poly.type
_entity_poly.pdbx_seq_one_letter_code
_entity_poly.pdbx_strand_id
1 'polypeptide(L)'
;MLLTHAAGDDFPQLCRLYQQVSQKMREEGCHQWLWGNYPNEGLVRHDLDRQVLYVVRREEEILCAVAVDTEFEDAYAGVNWLYGVRPGTFHRLAISPDAQGQGLGRRVVTEVIDLLREMGCDSLRCDTFIDNPRALHLYQSMGMRRSGEVYYPGEGDGKAYPTLEMPLTADCPLLPLRMHPAWRCGALTPWGGTVLKEMYGKDFPEVPAGESLEVSCIPGLSSTDDTGVPLNELVASCGADFAGKYAGKPFPLLLKLIDAAQSLSVQVHPDDGYAYQQEDGKQGKTEAWLILDAPEGAELVYGLVPGVTKQQLEDACHQGAAVEKLLRRVKVRAGDVCYIPAGCVHAIGPGITLYEIQQSSDVTYRFYDWDRVDVAGNRRELHLDKALDVSDLTFAARPIAAPDAPCARVLETPFFTLDVLAGPERVQLPPVKDFALLTVLSGEGVLSWQGGSLTLPMGATVYLPAKCPEVWLSGHGQAAVARP
;
A
#
# COMPACT_ATOMS: atom_id res chain seq x y z
N MET A 1 -26.48 -3.03 29.56
CA MET A 1 -27.04 -3.06 28.21
C MET A 1 -28.24 -2.14 28.14
N LEU A 2 -28.09 -1.07 27.37
CA LEU A 2 -29.10 -0.14 26.89
C LEU A 2 -29.83 -0.71 25.68
N LEU A 3 -29.11 -1.44 24.82
CA LEU A 3 -29.65 -2.09 23.64
C LEU A 3 -30.39 -3.37 24.03
N THR A 4 -31.56 -3.53 23.43
CA THR A 4 -32.41 -4.72 23.50
C THR A 4 -32.98 -4.98 22.12
N HIS A 5 -33.29 -6.23 21.78
CA HIS A 5 -33.96 -6.52 20.51
C HIS A 5 -35.28 -5.74 20.39
N ALA A 6 -35.54 -5.26 19.19
CA ALA A 6 -36.86 -4.78 18.82
C ALA A 6 -37.83 -5.96 18.65
N ALA A 7 -39.05 -5.82 19.14
CA ALA A 7 -40.14 -6.75 18.97
C ALA A 7 -41.05 -6.30 17.81
N GLY A 8 -41.88 -7.21 17.29
CA GLY A 8 -42.84 -6.88 16.21
C GLY A 8 -43.77 -5.72 16.58
N ASP A 9 -44.17 -5.62 17.85
CA ASP A 9 -45.02 -4.55 18.37
C ASP A 9 -44.33 -3.17 18.41
N ASP A 10 -43.00 -3.10 18.27
CA ASP A 10 -42.25 -1.85 18.16
C ASP A 10 -42.38 -1.20 16.78
N PHE A 11 -42.87 -1.93 15.76
CA PHE A 11 -42.92 -1.47 14.37
C PHE A 11 -43.52 -0.04 14.21
N PRO A 12 -44.68 0.30 14.81
CA PRO A 12 -45.24 1.65 14.68
C PRO A 12 -44.36 2.74 15.31
N GLN A 13 -43.66 2.45 16.41
CA GLN A 13 -42.74 3.39 17.05
C GLN A 13 -41.47 3.59 16.22
N LEU A 14 -40.91 2.51 15.68
CA LEU A 14 -39.74 2.52 14.80
C LEU A 14 -39.98 3.37 13.55
N CYS A 15 -41.11 3.19 12.87
CA CYS A 15 -41.47 4.00 11.70
C CYS A 15 -41.56 5.49 12.05
N ARG A 16 -42.15 5.84 13.20
CA ARG A 16 -42.20 7.24 13.67
C ARG A 16 -40.80 7.80 13.95
N LEU A 17 -39.94 7.02 14.62
CA LEU A 17 -38.56 7.43 14.90
C LEU A 17 -37.79 7.71 13.61
N TYR A 18 -37.80 6.78 12.66
CA TYR A 18 -37.09 6.97 11.39
C TYR A 18 -37.64 8.14 10.57
N GLN A 19 -38.95 8.36 10.58
CA GLN A 19 -39.58 9.51 9.93
C GLN A 19 -39.12 10.83 10.56
N GLN A 20 -39.14 10.94 11.89
CA GLN A 20 -38.69 12.13 12.62
C GLN A 20 -37.21 12.41 12.40
N VAL A 21 -36.35 11.39 12.46
CA VAL A 21 -34.90 11.54 12.23
C VAL A 21 -34.62 11.95 10.79
N SER A 22 -35.26 11.32 9.80
CA SER A 22 -35.11 11.68 8.39
C SER A 22 -35.53 13.15 8.14
N GLN A 23 -36.64 13.59 8.72
CA GLN A 23 -37.09 14.98 8.62
C GLN A 23 -36.05 15.95 9.19
N LYS A 24 -35.60 15.72 10.43
CA LYS A 24 -34.60 16.58 11.08
C LYS A 24 -33.29 16.64 10.32
N MET A 25 -32.80 15.51 9.81
CA MET A 25 -31.57 15.48 9.00
C MET A 25 -31.70 16.39 7.78
N ARG A 26 -32.84 16.35 7.08
CA ARG A 26 -33.07 17.21 5.91
C ARG A 26 -33.21 18.69 6.27
N GLU A 27 -33.85 19.02 7.39
CA GLU A 27 -33.91 20.39 7.92
C GLU A 27 -32.52 20.95 8.24
N GLU A 28 -31.59 20.08 8.66
CA GLU A 28 -30.19 20.41 8.92
C GLU A 28 -29.29 20.32 7.66
N GLY A 29 -29.87 20.09 6.48
CA GLY A 29 -29.15 20.03 5.20
C GLY A 29 -28.46 18.70 4.90
N CYS A 30 -28.70 17.66 5.70
CA CYS A 30 -28.20 16.30 5.46
C CYS A 30 -29.25 15.48 4.68
N HIS A 31 -28.96 15.15 3.43
CA HIS A 31 -29.87 14.41 2.54
C HIS A 31 -29.64 12.89 2.54
N GLN A 32 -29.00 12.36 3.59
CA GLN A 32 -28.73 10.93 3.73
C GLN A 32 -30.02 10.09 3.69
N TRP A 33 -31.08 10.53 4.38
CA TRP A 33 -32.33 9.78 4.48
C TRP A 33 -33.55 10.55 3.96
N LEU A 34 -34.41 9.82 3.27
CA LEU A 34 -35.74 10.24 2.84
C LEU A 34 -36.72 9.12 3.20
N TRP A 35 -37.48 9.33 4.28
CA TRP A 35 -38.51 8.38 4.71
C TRP A 35 -39.45 8.01 3.55
N GLY A 36 -39.65 6.72 3.33
CA GLY A 36 -40.42 6.16 2.22
C GLY A 36 -39.57 5.75 1.02
N ASN A 37 -38.36 6.30 0.88
CA ASN A 37 -37.32 5.78 -0.01
C ASN A 37 -36.32 4.94 0.80
N TYR A 38 -35.46 5.59 1.58
CA TYR A 38 -34.53 4.95 2.51
C TYR A 38 -34.36 5.82 3.78
N PRO A 39 -34.64 5.28 4.99
CA PRO A 39 -35.33 4.01 5.24
C PRO A 39 -36.84 4.08 4.90
N ASN A 40 -37.50 2.93 4.84
CA ASN A 40 -38.94 2.81 4.57
C ASN A 40 -39.57 1.68 5.41
N GLU A 41 -40.91 1.59 5.42
CA GLU A 41 -41.64 0.57 6.21
C GLU A 41 -41.25 -0.87 5.87
N GLY A 42 -41.02 -1.17 4.58
CA GLY A 42 -40.62 -2.51 4.14
C GLY A 42 -39.26 -2.91 4.72
N LEU A 43 -38.30 -1.99 4.74
CA LEU A 43 -36.98 -2.19 5.33
C LEU A 43 -37.06 -2.41 6.85
N VAL A 44 -37.88 -1.62 7.55
CA VAL A 44 -38.06 -1.80 9.00
C VAL A 44 -38.67 -3.16 9.32
N ARG A 45 -39.66 -3.62 8.53
CA ARG A 45 -40.21 -4.99 8.66
C ARG A 45 -39.15 -6.05 8.40
N HIS A 46 -38.40 -5.89 7.32
CA HIS A 46 -37.33 -6.82 6.97
C HIS A 46 -36.30 -6.97 8.08
N ASP A 47 -35.86 -5.87 8.68
CA ASP A 47 -34.89 -5.90 9.78
C ASP A 47 -35.47 -6.52 11.08
N LEU A 48 -36.76 -6.29 11.35
CA LEU A 48 -37.47 -6.93 12.47
C LEU A 48 -37.59 -8.45 12.28
N ASP A 49 -37.96 -8.87 11.07
CA ASP A 49 -38.12 -10.29 10.71
C ASP A 49 -36.78 -11.04 10.81
N ARG A 50 -35.67 -10.38 10.45
CA ARG A 50 -34.30 -10.90 10.60
C ARG A 50 -33.74 -10.81 12.02
N GLN A 51 -34.46 -10.14 12.93
CA GLN A 51 -34.05 -9.91 14.32
C GLN A 51 -32.72 -9.15 14.48
N VAL A 52 -32.39 -8.27 13.51
CA VAL A 52 -31.15 -7.47 13.51
C VAL A 52 -31.34 -6.07 14.11
N LEU A 53 -32.58 -5.65 14.40
CA LEU A 53 -32.87 -4.36 15.04
C LEU A 53 -32.73 -4.40 16.56
N TYR A 54 -31.95 -3.45 17.07
CA TYR A 54 -31.79 -3.15 18.48
C TYR A 54 -32.26 -1.73 18.78
N VAL A 55 -32.82 -1.55 19.98
CA VAL A 55 -33.39 -0.27 20.41
C VAL A 55 -32.98 0.09 21.83
N VAL A 56 -32.94 1.40 22.10
CA VAL A 56 -32.84 1.97 23.45
C VAL A 56 -34.19 2.57 23.80
N ARG A 57 -34.73 2.19 24.97
CA ARG A 57 -36.00 2.72 25.48
C ARG A 57 -35.78 3.60 26.71
N ARG A 58 -36.65 4.59 26.86
CA ARG A 58 -36.90 5.28 28.13
C ARG A 58 -38.37 5.10 28.45
N GLU A 59 -38.66 4.35 29.51
CA GLU A 59 -40.01 3.85 29.78
C GLU A 59 -40.50 3.01 28.58
N GLU A 60 -41.61 3.39 27.94
CA GLU A 60 -42.17 2.70 26.76
C GLU A 60 -41.79 3.36 25.42
N GLU A 61 -41.03 4.47 25.46
CA GLU A 61 -40.66 5.24 24.28
C GLU A 61 -39.31 4.78 23.71
N ILE A 62 -39.27 4.48 22.40
CA ILE A 62 -38.02 4.20 21.68
C ILE A 62 -37.28 5.49 21.38
N LEU A 63 -36.09 5.66 21.98
CA LEU A 63 -35.23 6.82 21.77
C LEU A 63 -34.17 6.61 20.69
N CYS A 64 -33.80 5.36 20.44
CA CYS A 64 -32.78 5.00 19.46
C CYS A 64 -33.11 3.66 18.82
N ALA A 65 -32.79 3.52 17.54
CA ALA A 65 -32.79 2.26 16.81
C ALA A 65 -31.47 2.10 16.04
N VAL A 66 -30.98 0.88 15.92
CA VAL A 66 -29.80 0.53 15.12
C VAL A 66 -29.95 -0.91 14.64
N ALA A 67 -29.64 -1.16 13.37
CA ALA A 67 -29.53 -2.51 12.84
C ALA A 67 -28.08 -2.98 13.00
N VAL A 68 -27.85 -4.19 13.52
CA VAL A 68 -26.51 -4.76 13.74
C VAL A 68 -26.48 -6.17 13.17
N ASP A 69 -25.58 -6.44 12.24
CA ASP A 69 -25.46 -7.73 11.57
C ASP A 69 -24.04 -7.97 11.01
N THR A 70 -23.89 -9.00 10.18
CA THR A 70 -22.65 -9.40 9.50
C THR A 70 -22.82 -9.50 7.98
N GLU A 71 -23.86 -8.87 7.42
CA GLU A 71 -24.12 -8.85 5.99
C GLU A 71 -23.68 -7.51 5.40
N PHE A 72 -23.07 -7.53 4.22
CA PHE A 72 -22.47 -6.35 3.63
C PHE A 72 -23.06 -6.09 2.24
N GLU A 73 -23.17 -4.80 1.91
CA GLU A 73 -23.53 -4.34 0.58
C GLU A 73 -22.43 -4.69 -0.43
N ASP A 74 -22.82 -5.03 -1.67
CA ASP A 74 -21.89 -5.32 -2.77
C ASP A 74 -20.90 -4.16 -3.01
N ALA A 75 -21.31 -2.93 -2.68
CA ALA A 75 -20.49 -1.72 -2.77
C ALA A 75 -19.17 -1.81 -1.96
N TYR A 76 -19.13 -2.64 -0.91
CA TYR A 76 -17.93 -2.82 -0.07
C TYR A 76 -16.86 -3.69 -0.73
N ALA A 77 -17.17 -4.41 -1.82
CA ALA A 77 -16.26 -5.35 -2.46
C ALA A 77 -14.96 -4.71 -2.98
N GLY A 78 -14.99 -3.41 -3.30
CA GLY A 78 -13.83 -2.66 -3.79
C GLY A 78 -13.00 -1.97 -2.71
N VAL A 79 -13.42 -2.01 -1.44
CA VAL A 79 -12.77 -1.28 -0.36
C VAL A 79 -11.58 -2.07 0.19
N ASN A 80 -10.43 -1.40 0.31
CA ASN A 80 -9.17 -1.96 0.81
C ASN A 80 -9.15 -1.97 2.35
N TRP A 81 -9.92 -2.88 2.95
CA TRP A 81 -10.02 -3.05 4.40
C TRP A 81 -8.70 -3.55 5.01
N LEU A 82 -8.32 -3.01 6.16
CA LEU A 82 -7.12 -3.41 6.90
C LEU A 82 -7.43 -4.42 8.01
N TYR A 83 -8.62 -4.41 8.62
CA TYR A 83 -8.90 -5.23 9.80
C TYR A 83 -9.86 -6.40 9.55
N GLY A 84 -9.45 -7.57 10.05
CA GLY A 84 -10.33 -8.69 10.37
C GLY A 84 -10.81 -9.52 9.19
N VAL A 85 -11.02 -10.81 9.44
CA VAL A 85 -11.58 -11.78 8.47
C VAL A 85 -13.04 -12.13 8.75
N ARG A 86 -13.56 -11.70 9.91
CA ARG A 86 -14.95 -11.85 10.33
C ARG A 86 -15.51 -10.47 10.72
N PRO A 87 -15.73 -9.59 9.73
CA PRO A 87 -16.25 -8.25 10.00
C PRO A 87 -17.72 -8.31 10.42
N GLY A 88 -18.08 -7.44 11.36
CA GLY A 88 -19.46 -7.05 11.66
C GLY A 88 -19.75 -5.65 11.14
N THR A 89 -21.03 -5.27 11.12
CA THR A 89 -21.50 -3.96 10.68
C THR A 89 -22.68 -3.49 11.51
N PHE A 90 -22.95 -2.19 11.43
CA PHE A 90 -24.21 -1.63 11.87
C PHE A 90 -24.70 -0.61 10.86
N HIS A 91 -26.01 -0.54 10.74
CA HIS A 91 -26.70 0.34 9.80
C HIS A 91 -27.80 1.10 10.53
N ARG A 92 -28.24 2.20 9.91
CA ARG A 92 -29.47 2.89 10.31
C ARG A 92 -29.50 3.33 11.79
N LEU A 93 -28.37 3.80 12.32
CA LEU A 93 -28.31 4.39 13.66
C LEU A 93 -29.17 5.67 13.73
N ALA A 94 -30.39 5.54 14.22
CA ALA A 94 -31.36 6.61 14.37
C ALA A 94 -31.51 7.00 15.83
N ILE A 95 -31.20 8.25 16.17
CA ILE A 95 -31.38 8.80 17.52
C ILE A 95 -32.45 9.88 17.47
N SER A 96 -33.49 9.73 18.29
CA SER A 96 -34.59 10.68 18.42
C SER A 96 -34.05 12.11 18.59
N PRO A 97 -34.62 13.12 17.89
CA PRO A 97 -34.26 14.52 18.04
C PRO A 97 -34.09 15.00 19.49
N ASP A 98 -34.94 14.50 20.39
CA ASP A 98 -35.00 14.90 21.80
C ASP A 98 -33.93 14.22 22.67
N ALA A 99 -33.24 13.21 22.13
CA ALA A 99 -32.16 12.47 22.78
C ALA A 99 -30.76 12.78 22.19
N GLN A 100 -30.70 13.62 21.14
CA GLN A 100 -29.44 14.02 20.52
C GLN A 100 -28.63 14.97 21.44
N GLY A 101 -27.31 14.97 21.28
CA GLY A 101 -26.40 15.82 22.07
C GLY A 101 -26.16 15.38 23.52
N GLN A 102 -26.79 14.28 23.97
CA GLN A 102 -26.71 13.78 25.35
C GLN A 102 -25.75 12.59 25.51
N GLY A 103 -24.87 12.36 24.53
CA GLY A 103 -23.91 11.25 24.54
C GLY A 103 -24.50 9.86 24.24
N LEU A 104 -25.79 9.77 23.89
CA LEU A 104 -26.45 8.49 23.61
C LEU A 104 -25.80 7.73 22.44
N GLY A 105 -25.43 8.42 21.36
CA GLY A 105 -24.80 7.79 20.19
C GLY A 105 -23.50 7.05 20.51
N ARG A 106 -22.61 7.67 21.30
CA ARG A 106 -21.37 7.01 21.76
C ARG A 106 -21.67 5.76 22.57
N ARG A 107 -22.62 5.84 23.50
CA ARG A 107 -23.02 4.69 24.34
C ARG A 107 -23.63 3.56 23.51
N VAL A 108 -24.45 3.89 22.52
CA VAL A 108 -25.03 2.90 21.59
C VAL A 108 -23.95 2.23 20.77
N VAL A 109 -23.06 2.99 20.12
CA VAL A 109 -21.98 2.41 19.31
C VAL A 109 -21.02 1.57 20.17
N THR A 110 -20.79 1.94 21.43
CA THR A 110 -20.02 1.08 22.36
C THR A 110 -20.71 -0.27 22.60
N GLU A 111 -22.02 -0.29 22.82
CA GLU A 111 -22.74 -1.56 22.97
C GLU A 111 -22.87 -2.34 21.66
N VAL A 112 -22.93 -1.68 20.50
CA VAL A 112 -22.84 -2.33 19.19
C VAL A 112 -21.51 -3.07 19.04
N ILE A 113 -20.40 -2.44 19.42
CA ILE A 113 -19.07 -3.06 19.42
C ILE A 113 -19.06 -4.33 20.30
N ASP A 114 -19.69 -4.29 21.48
CA ASP A 114 -19.76 -5.45 22.37
C ASP A 114 -20.67 -6.55 21.79
N LEU A 115 -21.81 -6.20 21.18
CA LEU A 115 -22.67 -7.15 20.46
C LEU A 115 -21.91 -7.84 19.32
N LEU A 116 -21.17 -7.09 18.50
CA LEU A 116 -20.39 -7.67 17.40
C LEU A 116 -19.31 -8.64 17.90
N ARG A 117 -18.68 -8.34 19.05
CA ARG A 117 -17.76 -9.28 19.71
C ARG A 117 -18.45 -10.55 20.17
N GLU A 118 -19.64 -10.44 20.77
CA GLU A 118 -20.47 -11.58 21.17
C GLU A 118 -20.89 -12.44 19.97
N MET A 119 -21.08 -11.82 18.80
CA MET A 119 -21.34 -12.48 17.52
C MET A 119 -20.08 -13.13 16.90
N GLY A 120 -18.91 -13.00 17.52
CA GLY A 120 -17.65 -13.58 17.05
C GLY A 120 -16.91 -12.77 15.98
N CYS A 121 -17.30 -11.50 15.78
CA CYS A 121 -16.65 -10.60 14.84
C CYS A 121 -15.27 -10.16 15.37
N ASP A 122 -14.28 -10.10 14.49
CA ASP A 122 -12.92 -9.63 14.81
C ASP A 122 -12.67 -8.17 14.43
N SER A 123 -13.47 -7.62 13.51
CA SER A 123 -13.47 -6.22 13.11
C SER A 123 -14.89 -5.67 12.91
N LEU A 124 -15.00 -4.35 12.88
CA LEU A 124 -16.20 -3.61 12.52
C LEU A 124 -15.92 -2.85 11.24
N ARG A 125 -16.89 -2.84 10.33
CA ARG A 125 -16.92 -2.00 9.12
C ARG A 125 -18.26 -1.28 9.06
N CYS A 126 -18.25 -0.02 8.69
CA CYS A 126 -19.46 0.75 8.48
C CYS A 126 -19.21 1.89 7.50
N ASP A 127 -20.26 2.56 7.07
CA ASP A 127 -20.18 3.78 6.28
C ASP A 127 -21.11 4.85 6.84
N THR A 128 -20.88 6.08 6.42
CA THR A 128 -21.80 7.18 6.67
C THR A 128 -21.78 8.13 5.49
N PHE A 129 -22.85 8.90 5.32
CA PHE A 129 -22.90 9.92 4.28
C PHE A 129 -21.88 11.03 4.54
N ILE A 130 -21.18 11.50 3.51
CA ILE A 130 -20.16 12.55 3.64
C ILE A 130 -20.71 13.85 4.25
N ASP A 131 -21.97 14.21 3.97
CA ASP A 131 -22.63 15.38 4.56
C ASP A 131 -23.26 15.08 5.94
N ASN A 132 -22.86 14.00 6.61
CA ASN A 132 -23.19 13.73 8.01
C ASN A 132 -21.95 13.88 8.91
N PRO A 133 -21.46 15.12 9.12
CA PRO A 133 -20.23 15.35 9.89
C PRO A 133 -20.37 14.93 11.35
N ARG A 134 -21.60 14.87 11.89
CA ARG A 134 -21.85 14.41 13.27
C ARG A 134 -21.56 12.92 13.43
N ALA A 135 -22.06 12.09 12.51
CA ALA A 135 -21.80 10.66 12.52
C ALA A 135 -20.32 10.36 12.24
N LEU A 136 -19.74 11.02 11.23
CA LEU A 136 -18.32 10.85 10.89
C LEU A 136 -17.41 11.20 12.08
N HIS A 137 -17.66 12.34 12.73
CA HIS A 137 -16.92 12.73 13.93
C HIS A 137 -17.11 11.75 15.08
N LEU A 138 -18.34 11.27 15.31
CA LEU A 138 -18.62 10.26 16.34
C LEU A 138 -17.77 9.01 16.12
N TYR A 139 -17.82 8.42 14.93
CA TYR A 139 -17.13 7.17 14.60
C TYR A 139 -15.61 7.31 14.69
N GLN A 140 -15.06 8.40 14.15
CA GLN A 140 -13.62 8.69 14.25
C GLN A 140 -13.17 8.92 15.71
N SER A 141 -13.98 9.62 16.52
CA SER A 141 -13.69 9.83 17.96
C SER A 141 -13.73 8.53 18.79
N MET A 142 -14.24 7.45 18.20
CA MET A 142 -14.27 6.11 18.79
C MET A 142 -13.11 5.23 18.27
N GLY A 143 -12.23 5.77 17.43
CA GLY A 143 -11.05 5.08 16.93
C GLY A 143 -11.25 4.37 15.60
N MET A 144 -12.38 4.59 14.91
CA MET A 144 -12.59 4.04 13.57
C MET A 144 -11.76 4.82 12.56
N ARG A 145 -10.90 4.12 11.82
CA ARG A 145 -10.12 4.71 10.72
C ARG A 145 -10.95 4.73 9.45
N ARG A 146 -10.61 5.60 8.50
CA ARG A 146 -11.18 5.57 7.15
C ARG A 146 -10.51 4.47 6.33
N SER A 147 -11.28 3.76 5.50
CA SER A 147 -10.77 2.71 4.58
C SER A 147 -11.03 3.00 3.12
N GLY A 148 -11.86 4.00 2.82
CA GLY A 148 -12.21 4.38 1.46
C GLY A 148 -13.53 5.13 1.40
N GLU A 149 -14.21 4.96 0.28
CA GLU A 149 -15.49 5.58 -0.04
C GLU A 149 -16.30 4.62 -0.91
N VAL A 150 -17.61 4.61 -0.72
CA VAL A 150 -18.56 3.89 -1.59
C VAL A 150 -19.63 4.85 -2.12
N TYR A 151 -20.30 4.44 -3.20
CA TYR A 151 -21.35 5.22 -3.85
C TYR A 151 -22.57 4.33 -4.06
N TYR A 152 -23.73 4.79 -3.61
CA TYR A 152 -24.99 4.08 -3.74
C TYR A 152 -25.83 4.69 -4.88
N PRO A 153 -26.14 3.94 -5.95
CA PRO A 153 -26.92 4.46 -7.07
C PRO A 153 -28.29 4.98 -6.63
N GLY A 154 -28.59 6.24 -6.95
CA GLY A 154 -29.89 6.86 -6.62
C GLY A 154 -30.02 7.37 -5.18
N GLU A 155 -28.95 7.30 -4.38
CA GLU A 155 -28.92 7.83 -3.01
C GLU A 155 -27.91 8.98 -2.87
N GLY A 156 -28.09 9.78 -1.81
CA GLY A 156 -27.09 10.77 -1.39
C GLY A 156 -26.71 11.81 -2.43
N ASP A 157 -27.59 12.11 -3.40
CA ASP A 157 -27.35 13.01 -4.53
C ASP A 157 -26.06 12.68 -5.31
N GLY A 158 -25.68 11.39 -5.37
CA GLY A 158 -24.46 10.92 -6.02
C GLY A 158 -23.16 11.22 -5.25
N LYS A 159 -23.26 11.64 -3.99
CA LYS A 159 -22.09 11.87 -3.13
C LYS A 159 -21.60 10.59 -2.46
N ALA A 160 -20.36 10.65 -2.01
CA ALA A 160 -19.66 9.55 -1.38
C ALA A 160 -20.19 9.22 0.02
N TYR A 161 -20.03 7.96 0.39
CA TYR A 161 -20.17 7.45 1.73
C TYR A 161 -18.79 6.98 2.21
N PRO A 162 -18.06 7.79 2.99
CA PRO A 162 -16.84 7.36 3.64
C PRO A 162 -17.04 6.05 4.40
N THR A 163 -16.20 5.06 4.10
CA THR A 163 -16.16 3.80 4.83
C THR A 163 -15.15 3.86 5.96
N LEU A 164 -15.51 3.26 7.09
CA LEU A 164 -14.70 3.22 8.29
C LEU A 164 -14.59 1.80 8.85
N GLU A 165 -13.49 1.54 9.54
CA GLU A 165 -13.23 0.26 10.19
C GLU A 165 -12.52 0.39 11.54
N MET A 166 -12.62 -0.65 12.36
CA MET A 166 -11.77 -0.82 13.55
C MET A 166 -11.61 -2.30 13.92
N PRO A 167 -10.50 -2.69 14.55
CA PRO A 167 -10.38 -4.01 15.16
C PRO A 167 -11.28 -4.09 16.40
N LEU A 168 -11.94 -5.23 16.59
CA LEU A 168 -12.77 -5.50 17.77
C LEU A 168 -12.05 -6.37 18.80
N THR A 169 -11.07 -7.15 18.36
CA THR A 169 -10.32 -8.12 19.17
C THR A 169 -8.82 -7.85 19.13
N ALA A 170 -8.10 -8.28 20.17
CA ALA A 170 -6.64 -8.11 20.24
C ALA A 170 -5.90 -9.00 19.23
N ASP A 171 -6.48 -10.13 18.85
CA ASP A 171 -5.98 -11.07 17.85
C ASP A 171 -6.50 -10.79 16.43
N CYS A 172 -7.23 -9.69 16.21
CA CYS A 172 -7.71 -9.26 14.90
C CYS A 172 -6.55 -9.28 13.88
N PRO A 173 -6.67 -10.04 12.77
CA PRO A 173 -5.66 -10.07 11.73
C PRO A 173 -5.62 -8.74 10.96
N LEU A 174 -4.47 -8.45 10.35
CA LEU A 174 -4.31 -7.32 9.44
C LEU A 174 -4.29 -7.83 8.00
N LEU A 175 -5.26 -7.40 7.20
CA LEU A 175 -5.46 -7.86 5.84
C LEU A 175 -4.38 -7.33 4.89
N PRO A 176 -4.17 -7.99 3.74
CA PRO A 176 -3.35 -7.44 2.66
C PRO A 176 -3.80 -6.03 2.26
N LEU A 177 -2.86 -5.10 2.18
CA LEU A 177 -3.14 -3.70 1.90
C LEU A 177 -2.53 -3.29 0.56
N ARG A 178 -3.37 -2.92 -0.42
CA ARG A 178 -2.88 -2.33 -1.68
C ARG A 178 -2.18 -1.00 -1.38
N MET A 179 -1.01 -0.80 -1.99
CA MET A 179 -0.20 0.41 -1.85
C MET A 179 -0.25 1.27 -3.12
N HIS A 180 -0.22 2.58 -2.95
CA HIS A 180 -0.10 3.58 -4.00
C HIS A 180 1.27 4.25 -3.93
N PRO A 181 1.98 4.35 -5.06
CA PRO A 181 3.37 4.78 -5.07
C PRO A 181 3.52 6.27 -4.81
N ALA A 182 4.66 6.64 -4.23
CA ALA A 182 5.21 7.99 -4.41
C ALA A 182 5.99 8.05 -5.73
N TRP A 183 6.20 9.25 -6.25
CA TRP A 183 6.78 9.44 -7.58
C TRP A 183 8.05 10.28 -7.55
N ARG A 184 9.05 9.89 -8.35
CA ARG A 184 10.11 10.79 -8.80
C ARG A 184 10.00 10.97 -10.31
N CYS A 185 9.77 12.23 -10.69
CA CYS A 185 9.50 12.67 -12.04
C CYS A 185 10.31 13.93 -12.38
N GLY A 186 10.21 14.38 -13.64
CA GLY A 186 10.75 15.64 -14.12
C GLY A 186 12.26 15.73 -13.95
N ALA A 187 12.72 16.81 -13.32
CA ALA A 187 14.13 17.06 -13.07
C ALA A 187 14.82 16.03 -12.14
N LEU A 188 14.06 15.29 -11.32
CA LEU A 188 14.61 14.24 -10.46
C LEU A 188 15.03 13.01 -11.27
N THR A 189 14.28 12.71 -12.33
CA THR A 189 14.48 11.55 -13.21
C THR A 189 14.48 11.99 -14.68
N PRO A 190 15.45 12.79 -15.13
CA PRO A 190 15.50 13.30 -16.50
C PRO A 190 15.68 12.21 -17.56
N TRP A 191 16.00 11.00 -17.11
CA TRP A 191 16.16 9.78 -17.90
C TRP A 191 14.86 8.95 -18.01
N GLY A 192 13.81 9.32 -17.29
CA GLY A 192 12.56 8.57 -17.20
C GLY A 192 11.76 8.54 -18.51
N GLY A 193 10.83 7.60 -18.59
CA GLY A 193 9.98 7.39 -19.76
C GLY A 193 8.49 7.51 -19.47
N THR A 194 7.70 6.77 -20.25
CA THR A 194 6.24 6.67 -20.16
C THR A 194 5.75 5.23 -20.04
N VAL A 195 6.65 4.23 -20.00
CA VAL A 195 6.31 2.80 -20.00
C VAL A 195 5.49 2.41 -18.77
N LEU A 196 5.77 3.00 -17.60
CA LEU A 196 4.98 2.77 -16.38
C LEU A 196 3.49 3.15 -16.56
N LYS A 197 3.20 4.17 -17.36
CA LYS A 197 1.81 4.54 -17.68
C LYS A 197 1.24 3.64 -18.76
N GLU A 198 1.96 3.46 -19.86
CA GLU A 198 1.48 2.77 -21.06
C GLU A 198 1.25 1.27 -20.83
N MET A 199 2.14 0.62 -20.08
CA MET A 199 2.09 -0.82 -19.83
C MET A 199 1.45 -1.15 -18.49
N TYR A 200 1.82 -0.44 -17.41
CA TYR A 200 1.40 -0.77 -16.05
C TYR A 200 0.20 0.05 -15.55
N GLY A 201 -0.36 0.94 -16.39
CA GLY A 201 -1.52 1.75 -16.04
C GLY A 201 -1.28 2.72 -14.87
N LYS A 202 -0.01 3.06 -14.59
CA LYS A 202 0.33 3.92 -13.45
C LYS A 202 0.31 5.38 -13.86
N ASP A 203 -0.67 6.11 -13.33
CA ASP A 203 -0.72 7.55 -13.49
C ASP A 203 0.31 8.24 -12.58
N PHE A 204 1.14 9.08 -13.18
CA PHE A 204 2.15 9.88 -12.51
C PHE A 204 1.92 11.38 -12.78
N PRO A 205 2.37 12.27 -11.88
CA PRO A 205 2.03 13.69 -11.94
C PRO A 205 2.73 14.47 -13.06
N GLU A 206 3.89 14.02 -13.52
CA GLU A 206 4.75 14.75 -14.45
C GLU A 206 5.59 13.81 -15.33
N VAL A 207 5.94 14.24 -16.54
CA VAL A 207 6.90 13.58 -17.44
C VAL A 207 8.23 14.35 -17.51
N PRO A 208 9.38 13.67 -17.66
CA PRO A 208 9.56 12.21 -17.63
C PRO A 208 9.32 11.60 -16.24
N ALA A 209 8.83 10.37 -16.15
CA ALA A 209 8.64 9.65 -14.88
C ALA A 209 9.59 8.45 -14.84
N GLY A 210 10.56 8.46 -13.92
CA GLY A 210 11.59 7.42 -13.87
C GLY A 210 11.40 6.40 -12.75
N GLU A 211 10.87 6.81 -11.59
CA GLU A 211 10.73 5.93 -10.43
C GLU A 211 9.31 5.99 -9.86
N SER A 212 8.67 4.82 -9.78
CA SER A 212 7.48 4.57 -8.97
C SER A 212 7.90 3.91 -7.67
N LEU A 213 7.80 4.62 -6.54
CA LEU A 213 8.19 4.14 -5.22
C LEU A 213 7.00 3.41 -4.59
N GLU A 214 6.82 2.14 -4.93
CA GLU A 214 5.70 1.29 -4.55
C GLU A 214 5.57 1.11 -3.03
N VAL A 215 6.70 0.94 -2.35
CA VAL A 215 6.77 0.80 -0.89
C VAL A 215 7.93 1.63 -0.40
N SER A 216 7.62 2.76 0.24
CA SER A 216 8.62 3.71 0.69
C SER A 216 8.19 4.35 2.01
N CYS A 217 9.14 4.52 2.92
CA CYS A 217 9.02 5.37 4.10
C CYS A 217 10.02 6.54 4.06
N ILE A 218 10.57 6.86 2.89
CA ILE A 218 11.47 8.01 2.73
C ILE A 218 10.67 9.30 3.01
N PRO A 219 11.17 10.21 3.87
CA PRO A 219 10.51 11.48 4.15
C PRO A 219 10.16 12.25 2.87
N GLY A 220 8.90 12.67 2.72
CA GLY A 220 8.39 13.37 1.54
C GLY A 220 8.14 12.48 0.31
N LEU A 221 8.46 11.18 0.40
CA LEU A 221 8.30 10.20 -0.67
C LEU A 221 7.71 8.89 -0.12
N SER A 222 6.85 8.97 0.91
CA SER A 222 6.18 7.79 1.45
C SER A 222 5.08 7.32 0.50
N SER A 223 5.00 6.02 0.25
CA SER A 223 3.81 5.43 -0.39
C SER A 223 2.61 5.49 0.57
N THR A 224 1.40 5.37 0.02
CA THR A 224 0.16 5.52 0.78
C THR A 224 -0.80 4.35 0.56
N ASP A 225 -1.82 4.22 1.41
CA ASP A 225 -2.98 3.38 1.11
C ASP A 225 -4.01 4.10 0.23
N ASP A 226 -5.16 3.47 -0.03
CA ASP A 226 -6.28 4.00 -0.83
C ASP A 226 -6.87 5.30 -0.27
N THR A 227 -6.63 5.61 1.01
CA THR A 227 -7.12 6.83 1.66
C THR A 227 -6.06 7.93 1.74
N GLY A 228 -4.86 7.68 1.23
CA GLY A 228 -3.73 8.61 1.26
C GLY A 228 -2.95 8.60 2.58
N VAL A 229 -3.20 7.64 3.48
CA VAL A 229 -2.43 7.52 4.73
C VAL A 229 -1.02 7.03 4.40
N PRO A 230 0.04 7.76 4.79
CA PRO A 230 1.42 7.36 4.53
C PRO A 230 1.81 6.05 5.24
N LEU A 231 2.59 5.21 4.55
CA LEU A 231 3.09 3.94 5.09
C LEU A 231 3.81 4.10 6.43
N ASN A 232 4.60 5.15 6.63
CA ASN A 232 5.27 5.40 7.90
C ASN A 232 4.28 5.64 9.06
N GLU A 233 3.10 6.21 8.78
CA GLU A 233 2.03 6.39 9.77
C GLU A 233 1.30 5.07 10.05
N LEU A 234 1.09 4.22 9.03
CA LEU A 234 0.55 2.87 9.21
C LEU A 234 1.46 2.00 10.07
N VAL A 235 2.78 2.03 9.81
CA VAL A 235 3.78 1.36 10.65
C VAL A 235 3.77 1.88 12.08
N ALA A 236 3.67 3.19 12.27
CA ALA A 236 3.65 3.78 13.62
C ALA A 236 2.36 3.44 14.39
N SER A 237 1.21 3.45 13.72
CA SER A 237 -0.10 3.21 14.36
C SER A 237 -0.39 1.74 14.63
N CYS A 238 0.00 0.85 13.73
CA CYS A 238 -0.28 -0.59 13.84
C CYS A 238 0.87 -1.38 14.49
N GLY A 239 2.08 -0.80 14.53
CA GLY A 239 3.20 -1.35 15.29
C GLY A 239 3.63 -2.76 14.83
N ALA A 240 3.83 -3.65 15.81
CA ALA A 240 4.38 -4.98 15.56
C ALA A 240 3.43 -5.90 14.78
N ASP A 241 2.12 -5.69 14.88
CA ASP A 241 1.13 -6.46 14.11
C ASP A 241 1.24 -6.15 12.61
N PHE A 242 1.80 -4.99 12.25
CA PHE A 242 2.00 -4.56 10.86
C PHE A 242 3.40 -4.81 10.35
N ALA A 243 4.44 -4.35 11.06
CA ALA A 243 5.83 -4.37 10.61
C ALA A 243 6.74 -5.35 11.36
N GLY A 244 6.18 -6.16 12.27
CA GLY A 244 6.93 -7.14 13.06
C GLY A 244 8.06 -6.50 13.87
N LYS A 245 9.28 -7.02 13.73
CA LYS A 245 10.45 -6.55 14.48
C LYS A 245 10.88 -5.11 14.14
N TYR A 246 10.34 -4.53 13.06
CA TYR A 246 10.63 -3.17 12.60
C TYR A 246 9.68 -2.11 13.17
N ALA A 247 8.71 -2.51 14.00
CA ALA A 247 7.90 -1.56 14.77
C ALA A 247 8.80 -0.65 15.63
N GLY A 248 8.64 0.67 15.48
CA GLY A 248 9.44 1.67 16.19
C GLY A 248 10.91 1.74 15.75
N LYS A 249 11.28 1.15 14.61
CA LYS A 249 12.62 1.20 14.02
C LYS A 249 12.57 1.82 12.62
N PRO A 250 13.71 2.25 12.05
CA PRO A 250 13.78 2.59 10.63
C PRO A 250 13.23 1.46 9.77
N PHE A 251 12.32 1.80 8.86
CA PHE A 251 11.75 0.83 7.93
C PHE A 251 12.86 0.29 7.01
N PRO A 252 12.96 -1.03 6.78
CA PRO A 252 14.20 -1.61 6.25
C PRO A 252 14.30 -1.60 4.72
N LEU A 253 13.18 -1.50 4.01
CA LEU A 253 13.14 -1.70 2.55
C LEU A 253 12.61 -0.49 1.80
N LEU A 254 13.02 -0.37 0.55
CA LEU A 254 12.42 0.48 -0.46
C LEU A 254 12.20 -0.37 -1.72
N LEU A 255 10.98 -0.37 -2.22
CA LEU A 255 10.59 -1.07 -3.43
C LEU A 255 10.21 -0.08 -4.53
N LYS A 256 10.77 -0.25 -5.73
CA LYS A 256 10.47 0.58 -6.89
C LYS A 256 10.18 -0.22 -8.14
N LEU A 257 9.41 0.40 -9.03
CA LEU A 257 9.46 0.12 -10.46
C LEU A 257 10.15 1.28 -11.16
N ILE A 258 11.07 0.96 -12.07
CA ILE A 258 11.92 1.94 -12.75
C ILE A 258 11.71 1.80 -14.26
N ASP A 259 11.53 2.93 -14.93
CA ASP A 259 11.52 3.05 -16.40
C ASP A 259 12.69 3.92 -16.86
N ALA A 260 13.76 3.26 -17.31
CA ALA A 260 14.97 3.91 -17.77
C ALA A 260 14.94 4.14 -19.29
N ALA A 261 14.15 5.11 -19.77
CA ALA A 261 14.13 5.47 -21.20
C ALA A 261 15.51 5.91 -21.72
N GLN A 262 16.34 6.51 -20.86
CA GLN A 262 17.75 6.78 -21.12
C GLN A 262 18.63 6.17 -20.04
N SER A 263 19.94 6.06 -20.31
CA SER A 263 20.92 5.61 -19.32
C SER A 263 20.84 6.43 -18.04
N LEU A 264 20.79 5.75 -16.90
CA LEU A 264 21.03 6.38 -15.61
C LEU A 264 22.52 6.67 -15.46
N SER A 265 22.84 7.57 -14.54
CA SER A 265 24.23 7.83 -14.15
C SER A 265 24.94 6.57 -13.68
N VAL A 266 26.27 6.55 -13.86
CA VAL A 266 27.16 5.57 -13.24
C VAL A 266 27.29 5.90 -11.76
N GLN A 267 26.96 4.93 -10.91
CA GLN A 267 26.75 5.13 -9.49
C GLN A 267 27.38 4.01 -8.66
N VAL A 268 27.56 4.28 -7.38
CA VAL A 268 27.91 3.31 -6.34
C VAL A 268 27.25 3.71 -5.03
N HIS A 269 27.02 2.70 -4.19
CA HIS A 269 26.33 2.84 -2.92
C HIS A 269 27.21 2.40 -1.75
N PRO A 270 27.16 3.10 -0.60
CA PRO A 270 27.88 2.70 0.61
C PRO A 270 27.21 1.52 1.32
N ASP A 271 27.99 0.88 2.19
CA ASP A 271 27.46 -0.03 3.20
C ASP A 271 26.86 0.75 4.40
N ASP A 272 26.26 0.04 5.35
CA ASP A 272 25.66 0.65 6.54
C ASP A 272 26.67 1.43 7.39
N GLY A 273 27.92 0.95 7.49
CA GLY A 273 28.94 1.56 8.33
C GLY A 273 29.37 2.92 7.79
N TYR A 274 29.65 3.00 6.49
CA TYR A 274 30.03 4.22 5.82
C TYR A 274 28.86 5.21 5.75
N ALA A 275 27.66 4.76 5.38
CA ALA A 275 26.47 5.61 5.32
C ALA A 275 26.15 6.22 6.69
N TYR A 276 26.21 5.43 7.76
CA TYR A 276 25.94 5.92 9.10
C TYR A 276 26.89 7.04 9.51
N GLN A 277 28.17 6.93 9.15
CA GLN A 277 29.20 7.93 9.48
C GLN A 277 29.14 9.19 8.60
N GLN A 278 28.83 9.03 7.31
CA GLN A 278 29.00 10.10 6.30
C GLN A 278 27.69 10.74 5.83
N GLU A 279 26.54 10.17 6.21
CA GLU A 279 25.21 10.57 5.74
C GLU A 279 24.20 10.64 6.90
N ASP A 280 24.64 11.20 8.04
CA ASP A 280 23.77 11.50 9.19
C ASP A 280 22.99 10.29 9.74
N GLY A 281 23.67 9.15 9.87
CA GLY A 281 23.07 7.94 10.45
C GLY A 281 22.17 7.16 9.48
N LYS A 282 22.16 7.49 8.19
CA LYS A 282 21.40 6.74 7.17
C LYS A 282 21.89 5.31 7.01
N GLN A 283 21.00 4.46 6.50
CA GLN A 283 21.31 3.10 6.09
C GLN A 283 22.16 3.10 4.82
N GLY A 284 22.96 2.04 4.65
CA GLY A 284 23.60 1.70 3.39
C GLY A 284 22.56 1.31 2.33
N LYS A 285 23.05 0.98 1.14
CA LYS A 285 22.16 0.71 0.01
C LYS A 285 22.67 -0.46 -0.82
N THR A 286 22.30 -1.65 -0.37
CA THR A 286 22.32 -2.89 -1.15
C THR A 286 20.98 -3.06 -1.87
N GLU A 287 21.03 -3.53 -3.11
CA GLU A 287 19.87 -3.63 -4.01
C GLU A 287 19.83 -4.95 -4.77
N ALA A 288 18.69 -5.21 -5.39
CA ALA A 288 18.52 -6.20 -6.43
C ALA A 288 17.56 -5.69 -7.50
N TRP A 289 17.91 -5.95 -8.75
CA TRP A 289 17.11 -5.59 -9.92
C TRP A 289 16.59 -6.85 -10.59
N LEU A 290 15.28 -6.94 -10.78
CA LEU A 290 14.65 -7.91 -11.67
C LEU A 290 14.24 -7.18 -12.95
N ILE A 291 14.84 -7.56 -14.08
CA ILE A 291 14.55 -6.96 -15.38
C ILE A 291 13.15 -7.38 -15.82
N LEU A 292 12.25 -6.41 -15.99
CA LEU A 292 10.87 -6.66 -16.40
C LEU A 292 10.75 -6.62 -17.92
N ASP A 293 11.40 -5.63 -18.54
CA ASP A 293 11.49 -5.51 -19.99
C ASP A 293 12.85 -4.91 -20.38
N ALA A 294 13.37 -5.36 -21.52
CA ALA A 294 14.64 -4.87 -22.05
C ALA A 294 14.73 -5.12 -23.57
N PRO A 295 15.15 -4.12 -24.38
CA PRO A 295 15.32 -4.30 -25.81
C PRO A 295 16.45 -5.29 -26.13
N GLU A 296 16.44 -5.83 -27.35
CA GLU A 296 17.50 -6.75 -27.79
C GLU A 296 18.88 -6.09 -27.69
N GLY A 297 19.79 -6.75 -26.97
CA GLY A 297 21.13 -6.23 -26.75
C GLY A 297 21.24 -5.15 -25.67
N ALA A 298 20.19 -4.93 -24.86
CA ALA A 298 20.25 -4.07 -23.69
C ALA A 298 21.39 -4.47 -22.74
N GLU A 299 22.05 -3.48 -22.15
CA GLU A 299 23.19 -3.67 -21.27
C GLU A 299 23.05 -2.86 -19.98
N LEU A 300 23.57 -3.42 -18.89
CA LEU A 300 23.85 -2.71 -17.66
C LEU A 300 25.35 -2.40 -17.57
N VAL A 301 25.69 -1.31 -16.89
CA VAL A 301 27.01 -1.24 -16.24
C VAL A 301 26.89 -2.03 -14.95
N TYR A 302 27.75 -3.03 -14.77
CA TYR A 302 27.67 -3.95 -13.64
C TYR A 302 29.07 -4.40 -13.23
N GLY A 303 29.73 -3.58 -12.42
CA GLY A 303 31.14 -3.69 -12.04
C GLY A 303 32.09 -2.94 -12.97
N LEU A 304 33.38 -3.07 -12.68
CA LEU A 304 34.48 -2.52 -13.48
C LEU A 304 35.16 -3.61 -14.32
N VAL A 305 35.86 -3.20 -15.36
CA VAL A 305 36.70 -4.10 -16.15
C VAL A 305 37.75 -4.73 -15.22
N PRO A 306 38.01 -6.06 -15.30
CA PRO A 306 38.99 -6.71 -14.45
C PRO A 306 40.37 -6.04 -14.52
N GLY A 307 40.96 -5.77 -13.35
CA GLY A 307 42.30 -5.18 -13.24
C GLY A 307 42.33 -3.65 -13.18
N VAL A 308 41.19 -2.96 -13.20
CA VAL A 308 41.12 -1.52 -12.94
C VAL A 308 41.63 -1.22 -11.53
N THR A 309 42.55 -0.27 -11.42
CA THR A 309 43.11 0.21 -10.15
C THR A 309 42.38 1.47 -9.67
N LYS A 310 42.46 1.77 -8.36
CA LYS A 310 41.87 3.00 -7.77
C LYS A 310 42.39 4.26 -8.49
N GLN A 311 43.69 4.33 -8.76
CA GLN A 311 44.29 5.46 -9.47
C GLN A 311 43.73 5.63 -10.89
N GLN A 312 43.60 4.53 -11.65
CA GLN A 312 43.02 4.60 -13.00
C GLN A 312 41.57 5.08 -12.98
N LEU A 313 40.78 4.62 -11.99
CA LEU A 313 39.40 5.05 -11.83
C LEU A 313 39.33 6.54 -11.46
N GLU A 314 40.13 6.98 -10.50
CA GLU A 314 40.24 8.38 -10.06
C GLU A 314 40.63 9.31 -11.23
N ASP A 315 41.72 8.99 -11.93
CA ASP A 315 42.19 9.74 -13.10
C ASP A 315 41.11 9.86 -14.18
N ALA A 316 40.39 8.75 -14.45
CA ALA A 316 39.34 8.71 -15.45
C ALA A 316 38.11 9.53 -15.03
N CYS A 317 37.75 9.54 -13.75
CA CYS A 317 36.64 10.35 -13.23
C CYS A 317 36.91 11.85 -13.42
N HIS A 318 38.14 12.30 -13.16
CA HIS A 318 38.52 13.70 -13.39
C HIS A 318 38.55 14.08 -14.88
N GLN A 319 38.69 13.10 -15.77
CA GLN A 319 38.65 13.29 -17.23
C GLN A 319 37.24 13.13 -17.82
N GLY A 320 36.22 12.84 -17.00
CA GLY A 320 34.82 12.69 -17.45
C GLY A 320 34.59 11.38 -18.21
N ALA A 321 34.27 11.47 -19.51
CA ALA A 321 33.92 10.32 -20.37
C ALA A 321 34.97 9.21 -20.43
N ALA A 322 36.22 9.47 -19.99
CA ALA A 322 37.25 8.43 -19.86
C ALA A 322 36.81 7.27 -18.95
N VAL A 323 35.94 7.52 -17.96
CA VAL A 323 35.44 6.48 -17.04
C VAL A 323 34.74 5.34 -17.77
N GLU A 324 34.09 5.63 -18.92
CA GLU A 324 33.31 4.65 -19.66
C GLU A 324 34.12 3.43 -20.10
N LYS A 325 35.42 3.63 -20.37
CA LYS A 325 36.34 2.56 -20.79
C LYS A 325 36.67 1.58 -19.66
N LEU A 326 36.39 1.98 -18.42
CA LEU A 326 36.64 1.17 -17.22
C LEU A 326 35.40 0.40 -16.77
N LEU A 327 34.24 0.65 -17.37
CA LEU A 327 32.98 0.05 -16.98
C LEU A 327 32.79 -1.33 -17.61
N ARG A 328 32.41 -2.31 -16.80
CA ARG A 328 32.01 -3.63 -17.31
C ARG A 328 30.56 -3.60 -17.74
N ARG A 329 30.33 -3.74 -19.05
CA ARG A 329 28.99 -3.85 -19.64
C ARG A 329 28.54 -5.30 -19.68
N VAL A 330 27.31 -5.56 -19.25
CA VAL A 330 26.72 -6.89 -19.20
C VAL A 330 25.36 -6.86 -19.87
N LYS A 331 25.16 -7.74 -20.85
CA LYS A 331 23.85 -7.90 -21.51
C LYS A 331 22.83 -8.49 -20.57
N VAL A 332 21.61 -8.00 -20.63
CA VAL A 332 20.48 -8.47 -19.86
C VAL A 332 19.24 -8.64 -20.73
N ARG A 333 18.28 -9.43 -20.23
CA ARG A 333 16.96 -9.62 -20.81
C ARG A 333 15.90 -9.71 -19.71
N ALA A 334 14.63 -9.62 -20.09
CA ALA A 334 13.52 -9.84 -19.19
C ALA A 334 13.67 -11.16 -18.41
N GLY A 335 13.40 -11.10 -17.11
CA GLY A 335 13.57 -12.20 -16.16
C GLY A 335 14.95 -12.31 -15.53
N ASP A 336 15.99 -11.63 -16.03
CA ASP A 336 17.29 -11.64 -15.38
C ASP A 336 17.22 -10.88 -14.03
N VAL A 337 17.91 -11.41 -13.01
CA VAL A 337 18.05 -10.83 -11.68
C VAL A 337 19.50 -10.44 -11.45
N CYS A 338 19.75 -9.18 -11.11
CA CYS A 338 21.07 -8.64 -10.78
C CYS A 338 21.11 -8.31 -9.29
N TYR A 339 22.16 -8.75 -8.59
CA TYR A 339 22.41 -8.40 -7.19
C TYR A 339 23.44 -7.28 -7.12
N ILE A 340 23.09 -6.16 -6.51
CA ILE A 340 23.93 -4.96 -6.43
C ILE A 340 24.31 -4.76 -4.97
N PRO A 341 25.39 -5.41 -4.48
CA PRO A 341 25.88 -5.13 -3.14
C PRO A 341 26.42 -3.69 -3.04
N ALA A 342 26.46 -3.17 -1.83
CA ALA A 342 27.23 -1.97 -1.53
C ALA A 342 28.66 -2.07 -2.12
N GLY A 343 29.13 -0.98 -2.72
CA GLY A 343 30.42 -0.88 -3.41
C GLY A 343 30.42 -1.32 -4.87
N CYS A 344 29.39 -2.00 -5.38
CA CYS A 344 29.29 -2.32 -6.80
C CYS A 344 29.12 -1.04 -7.64
N VAL A 345 30.01 -0.79 -8.61
CA VAL A 345 29.82 0.28 -9.60
C VAL A 345 28.79 -0.16 -10.63
N HIS A 346 27.71 0.59 -10.83
CA HIS A 346 26.60 0.16 -11.69
C HIS A 346 25.87 1.33 -12.37
N ALA A 347 25.10 1.00 -13.41
CA ALA A 347 24.17 1.90 -14.09
C ALA A 347 23.14 1.11 -14.88
N ILE A 348 21.89 1.58 -14.87
CA ILE A 348 20.83 1.05 -15.73
C ILE A 348 21.01 1.65 -17.13
N GLY A 349 21.04 0.78 -18.15
CA GLY A 349 21.09 1.17 -19.55
C GLY A 349 19.74 1.67 -20.09
N PRO A 350 19.72 2.25 -21.29
CA PRO A 350 18.52 2.84 -21.87
C PRO A 350 17.53 1.76 -22.33
N GLY A 351 16.24 2.08 -22.26
CA GLY A 351 15.12 1.23 -22.62
C GLY A 351 14.81 0.10 -21.64
N ILE A 352 15.45 0.06 -20.47
CA ILE A 352 15.24 -1.02 -19.49
C ILE A 352 14.13 -0.61 -18.51
N THR A 353 13.14 -1.49 -18.34
CA THR A 353 12.17 -1.41 -17.24
C THR A 353 12.49 -2.48 -16.21
N LEU A 354 12.54 -2.13 -14.94
CA LEU A 354 12.91 -3.08 -13.88
C LEU A 354 12.15 -2.89 -12.57
N TYR A 355 12.12 -3.97 -11.79
CA TYR A 355 11.72 -4.00 -10.38
C TYR A 355 12.99 -3.90 -9.53
N GLU A 356 13.05 -2.93 -8.61
CA GLU A 356 14.18 -2.71 -7.72
C GLU A 356 13.75 -2.87 -6.26
N ILE A 357 14.30 -3.86 -5.57
CA ILE A 357 14.21 -3.98 -4.11
C ILE A 357 15.55 -3.62 -3.49
N GLN A 358 15.53 -2.74 -2.50
CA GLN A 358 16.74 -2.25 -1.83
C GLN A 358 16.51 -2.01 -0.34
N GLN A 359 17.61 -1.81 0.40
CA GLN A 359 17.54 -1.18 1.72
C GLN A 359 16.86 0.19 1.62
N SER A 360 16.19 0.67 2.68
CA SER A 360 15.47 1.95 2.66
C SER A 360 16.42 3.16 2.74
N SER A 361 17.13 3.41 1.65
CA SER A 361 18.16 4.46 1.53
C SER A 361 18.11 5.15 0.18
N ASP A 362 18.33 6.46 0.19
CA ASP A 362 18.46 7.31 -0.98
C ASP A 362 19.92 7.76 -1.23
N VAL A 363 20.89 7.16 -0.53
CA VAL A 363 22.30 7.52 -0.64
C VAL A 363 22.91 6.99 -1.94
N THR A 364 23.33 7.92 -2.79
CA THR A 364 23.89 7.63 -4.11
C THR A 364 25.15 8.46 -4.37
N TYR A 365 26.26 7.79 -4.66
CA TYR A 365 27.47 8.46 -5.12
C TYR A 365 27.65 8.28 -6.62
N ARG A 366 27.78 9.39 -7.34
CA ARG A 366 27.82 9.41 -8.80
C ARG A 366 29.23 9.57 -9.32
N PHE A 367 29.63 8.66 -10.19
CA PHE A 367 30.88 8.72 -10.97
C PHE A 367 30.75 9.63 -12.18
N TYR A 368 29.69 9.42 -12.97
CA TYR A 368 29.53 10.05 -14.26
C TYR A 368 28.07 10.07 -14.69
N ASP A 369 27.69 11.11 -15.42
CA ASP A 369 26.31 11.34 -15.87
C ASP A 369 26.17 11.54 -17.38
N TRP A 370 27.08 10.98 -18.18
CA TRP A 370 26.99 11.07 -19.65
C TRP A 370 27.03 12.51 -20.15
N ASP A 371 27.69 13.40 -19.40
CA ASP A 371 27.74 14.85 -19.63
C ASP A 371 26.35 15.50 -19.81
N ARG A 372 25.29 14.88 -19.26
CA ARG A 372 23.92 15.39 -19.31
C ARG A 372 23.83 16.73 -18.59
N VAL A 373 23.04 17.64 -19.18
CA VAL A 373 22.71 18.93 -18.61
C VAL A 373 21.20 19.11 -18.46
N ASP A 374 20.79 19.90 -17.48
CA ASP A 374 19.41 20.34 -17.32
C ASP A 374 19.02 21.41 -18.37
N VAL A 375 17.78 21.89 -18.31
CA VAL A 375 17.26 22.93 -19.23
C VAL A 375 18.01 24.27 -19.13
N ALA A 376 18.71 24.51 -18.02
CA ALA A 376 19.53 25.69 -17.78
C ALA A 376 21.01 25.47 -18.16
N GLY A 377 21.38 24.27 -18.62
CA GLY A 377 22.75 23.92 -18.98
C GLY A 377 23.62 23.45 -17.82
N ASN A 378 23.07 23.24 -16.62
CA ASN A 378 23.82 22.77 -15.46
C ASN A 378 23.98 21.25 -15.48
N ARG A 379 25.16 20.78 -15.09
CA ARG A 379 25.42 19.34 -14.87
C ARG A 379 24.96 18.95 -13.47
N ARG A 380 24.54 17.69 -13.32
CA ARG A 380 24.26 17.13 -11.99
C ARG A 380 25.55 16.95 -11.19
N GLU A 381 25.41 17.03 -9.88
CA GLU A 381 26.50 16.81 -8.95
C GLU A 381 27.09 15.40 -9.06
N LEU A 382 28.42 15.33 -8.96
CA LEU A 382 29.22 14.13 -8.87
C LEU A 382 29.81 14.03 -7.46
N HIS A 383 29.97 12.82 -6.95
CA HIS A 383 30.42 12.56 -5.57
C HIS A 383 31.73 11.76 -5.59
N LEU A 384 32.74 12.24 -6.31
CA LEU A 384 33.90 11.43 -6.70
C LEU A 384 34.65 10.82 -5.51
N ASP A 385 34.99 11.63 -4.50
CA ASP A 385 35.74 11.16 -3.33
C ASP A 385 34.96 10.05 -2.59
N LYS A 386 33.69 10.32 -2.27
CA LYS A 386 32.81 9.34 -1.62
C LYS A 386 32.59 8.10 -2.47
N ALA A 387 32.46 8.24 -3.79
CA ALA A 387 32.30 7.12 -4.72
C ALA A 387 33.56 6.23 -4.74
N LEU A 388 34.75 6.83 -4.81
CA LEU A 388 36.03 6.14 -4.81
C LEU A 388 36.33 5.44 -3.47
N ASP A 389 35.83 5.96 -2.36
CA ASP A 389 36.04 5.38 -1.03
C ASP A 389 35.25 4.09 -0.82
N VAL A 390 34.08 3.97 -1.42
CA VAL A 390 33.20 2.81 -1.22
C VAL A 390 33.26 1.78 -2.33
N SER A 391 33.92 2.08 -3.46
CA SER A 391 33.94 1.19 -4.62
C SER A 391 34.72 -0.11 -4.41
N ASP A 392 34.05 -1.22 -4.68
CA ASP A 392 34.65 -2.53 -4.85
C ASP A 392 35.13 -2.69 -6.31
N LEU A 393 36.45 -2.59 -6.49
CA LEU A 393 37.11 -2.73 -7.79
C LEU A 393 37.17 -4.19 -8.29
N THR A 394 36.79 -5.14 -7.45
CA THR A 394 36.92 -6.58 -7.71
C THR A 394 35.58 -7.26 -8.00
N PHE A 395 34.46 -6.56 -7.82
CA PHE A 395 33.13 -7.11 -8.02
C PHE A 395 32.94 -7.66 -9.44
N ALA A 396 32.57 -8.94 -9.52
CA ALA A 396 32.45 -9.65 -10.79
C ALA A 396 31.34 -10.73 -10.78
N ALA A 397 30.10 -10.35 -10.47
CA ALA A 397 28.95 -11.26 -10.57
C ALA A 397 28.44 -11.40 -12.01
N ARG A 398 27.53 -12.35 -12.27
CA ARG A 398 26.72 -12.42 -13.49
C ARG A 398 25.24 -12.31 -13.12
N PRO A 399 24.36 -11.85 -14.02
CA PRO A 399 22.93 -11.92 -13.81
C PRO A 399 22.50 -13.37 -13.55
N ILE A 400 21.60 -13.55 -12.59
CA ILE A 400 20.94 -14.81 -12.29
C ILE A 400 19.74 -14.91 -13.21
N ALA A 401 19.63 -15.97 -14.00
CA ALA A 401 18.45 -16.16 -14.84
C ALA A 401 17.21 -16.41 -13.98
N ALA A 402 16.04 -15.95 -14.45
CA ALA A 402 14.76 -16.32 -13.83
C ALA A 402 14.66 -17.84 -13.65
N PRO A 403 14.10 -18.29 -12.53
CA PRO A 403 13.94 -19.70 -12.25
C PRO A 403 12.88 -20.31 -13.17
N ASP A 404 13.15 -21.51 -13.68
CA ASP A 404 12.17 -22.31 -14.41
C ASP A 404 11.31 -23.14 -13.43
N ALA A 405 10.66 -22.43 -12.50
CA ALA A 405 9.82 -23.03 -11.46
C ALA A 405 8.61 -22.12 -11.16
N PRO A 406 7.45 -22.69 -10.78
CA PRO A 406 6.26 -21.91 -10.44
C PRO A 406 6.46 -20.96 -9.25
N CYS A 407 7.38 -21.31 -8.34
CA CYS A 407 7.79 -20.49 -7.22
C CYS A 407 9.25 -20.81 -6.90
N ALA A 408 10.12 -19.80 -6.89
CA ALA A 408 11.51 -19.99 -6.53
C ALA A 408 12.10 -18.75 -5.89
N ARG A 409 12.93 -18.99 -4.87
CA ARG A 409 13.82 -17.98 -4.32
C ARG A 409 14.93 -17.70 -5.30
N VAL A 410 15.00 -16.46 -5.78
CA VAL A 410 16.04 -16.02 -6.73
C VAL A 410 17.19 -15.32 -6.02
N LEU A 411 16.93 -14.76 -4.84
CA LEU A 411 17.96 -14.07 -4.07
C LEU A 411 17.66 -14.15 -2.57
N GLU A 412 18.72 -14.38 -1.79
CA GLU A 412 18.72 -14.30 -0.33
C GLU A 412 19.94 -13.49 0.09
N THR A 413 19.72 -12.41 0.82
CA THR A 413 20.77 -11.51 1.32
C THR A 413 20.56 -11.29 2.82
N PRO A 414 21.52 -10.68 3.54
CA PRO A 414 21.32 -10.28 4.93
C PRO A 414 20.19 -9.25 5.15
N PHE A 415 19.72 -8.58 4.09
CA PHE A 415 18.76 -7.47 4.18
C PHE A 415 17.36 -7.81 3.66
N PHE A 416 17.29 -8.69 2.67
CA PHE A 416 16.03 -9.12 2.05
C PHE A 416 16.17 -10.43 1.27
N THR A 417 15.03 -11.07 1.08
CA THR A 417 14.81 -12.16 0.11
C THR A 417 13.96 -11.68 -1.05
N LEU A 418 14.16 -12.28 -2.22
CA LEU A 418 13.32 -12.11 -3.39
C LEU A 418 12.92 -13.49 -3.92
N ASP A 419 11.60 -13.72 -3.97
CA ASP A 419 11.01 -14.89 -4.61
C ASP A 419 10.27 -14.45 -5.87
N VAL A 420 10.36 -15.23 -6.96
CA VAL A 420 9.59 -15.03 -8.19
C VAL A 420 8.59 -16.16 -8.35
N LEU A 421 7.35 -15.80 -8.66
CA LEU A 421 6.21 -16.67 -8.88
C LEU A 421 5.84 -16.64 -10.36
N ALA A 422 5.68 -17.80 -10.98
CA ALA A 422 5.28 -17.96 -12.38
C ALA A 422 3.97 -18.74 -12.49
N GLY A 423 2.96 -18.11 -13.10
CA GLY A 423 1.70 -18.72 -13.54
C GLY A 423 0.99 -19.59 -12.49
N PRO A 424 0.70 -19.11 -11.28
CA PRO A 424 -0.01 -19.95 -10.33
C PRO A 424 -1.49 -20.06 -10.74
N GLU A 425 -1.94 -21.25 -11.15
CA GLU A 425 -3.37 -21.61 -11.07
C GLU A 425 -3.90 -21.25 -9.67
N ARG A 426 -3.11 -21.59 -8.64
CA ARG A 426 -3.19 -21.08 -7.27
C ARG A 426 -1.94 -21.49 -6.47
N VAL A 427 -1.31 -20.57 -5.74
CA VAL A 427 -0.17 -20.83 -4.85
C VAL A 427 -0.40 -20.20 -3.48
N GLN A 428 -0.11 -20.95 -2.41
CA GLN A 428 -0.10 -20.39 -1.06
C GLN A 428 1.22 -19.62 -0.85
N LEU A 429 1.15 -18.37 -0.40
CA LEU A 429 2.37 -17.64 -0.08
C LEU A 429 2.93 -18.11 1.26
N PRO A 430 4.26 -18.18 1.42
CA PRO A 430 4.89 -18.45 2.70
C PRO A 430 4.38 -17.50 3.81
N PRO A 431 4.21 -17.99 5.05
CA PRO A 431 3.80 -17.16 6.18
C PRO A 431 4.68 -15.93 6.35
N VAL A 432 4.05 -14.80 6.66
CA VAL A 432 4.72 -13.53 6.86
C VAL A 432 5.21 -13.46 8.31
N LYS A 433 6.50 -13.19 8.51
CA LYS A 433 7.10 -13.03 9.85
C LYS A 433 7.13 -11.57 10.30
N ASP A 434 7.68 -10.70 9.45
CA ASP A 434 7.80 -9.26 9.71
C ASP A 434 6.86 -8.47 8.81
N PHE A 435 7.05 -8.57 7.50
CA PHE A 435 6.09 -8.18 6.47
C PHE A 435 6.54 -8.79 5.13
N ALA A 436 5.70 -8.74 4.10
CA ALA A 436 6.08 -9.11 2.74
C ALA A 436 5.50 -8.14 1.72
N LEU A 437 6.19 -7.94 0.60
CA LEU A 437 5.79 -7.03 -0.47
C LEU A 437 5.53 -7.86 -1.72
N LEU A 438 4.28 -7.92 -2.16
CA LEU A 438 3.86 -8.65 -3.36
C LEU A 438 3.63 -7.65 -4.49
N THR A 439 4.24 -7.87 -5.65
CA THR A 439 3.95 -7.08 -6.87
C THR A 439 3.62 -8.02 -8.03
N VAL A 440 2.51 -7.74 -8.72
CA VAL A 440 2.18 -8.44 -9.98
C VAL A 440 3.05 -7.84 -11.09
N LEU A 441 3.91 -8.65 -11.70
CA LEU A 441 4.89 -8.21 -12.70
C LEU A 441 4.35 -8.32 -14.13
N SER A 442 3.52 -9.32 -14.40
CA SER A 442 2.83 -9.50 -15.67
C SER A 442 1.49 -10.20 -15.48
N GLY A 443 0.56 -9.99 -16.42
CA GLY A 443 -0.78 -10.57 -16.37
C GLY A 443 -1.66 -9.96 -15.27
N GLU A 444 -2.45 -10.79 -14.61
CA GLU A 444 -3.39 -10.39 -13.56
C GLU A 444 -3.35 -11.42 -12.43
N GLY A 445 -3.35 -10.92 -11.19
CA GLY A 445 -3.39 -11.73 -9.97
C GLY A 445 -4.67 -11.51 -9.17
N VAL A 446 -5.09 -12.55 -8.45
CA VAL A 446 -6.10 -12.45 -7.39
C VAL A 446 -5.45 -12.96 -6.11
N LEU A 447 -5.28 -12.06 -5.15
CA LEU A 447 -4.82 -12.40 -3.81
C LEU A 447 -6.05 -12.68 -2.94
N SER A 448 -6.15 -13.87 -2.36
CA SER A 448 -7.31 -14.30 -1.57
C SER A 448 -6.91 -14.78 -0.20
N TRP A 449 -7.80 -14.63 0.77
CA TRP A 449 -7.66 -15.10 2.14
C TRP A 449 -9.03 -15.51 2.68
N GLN A 450 -9.10 -15.92 3.95
CA GLN A 450 -10.37 -16.18 4.59
C GLN A 450 -11.24 -14.90 4.63
N GLY A 451 -12.39 -14.91 3.95
CA GLY A 451 -13.35 -13.80 4.01
C GLY A 451 -13.06 -12.63 3.07
N GLY A 452 -12.13 -12.75 2.12
CA GLY A 452 -11.92 -11.69 1.13
C GLY A 452 -10.90 -12.01 0.03
N SER A 453 -10.81 -11.09 -0.93
CA SER A 453 -9.83 -11.12 -2.00
C SER A 453 -9.57 -9.72 -2.58
N LEU A 454 -8.40 -9.52 -3.18
CA LEU A 454 -8.05 -8.37 -4.02
C LEU A 454 -7.71 -8.84 -5.44
N THR A 455 -8.35 -8.25 -6.43
CA THR A 455 -7.87 -8.31 -7.82
C THR A 455 -6.72 -7.33 -8.00
N LEU A 456 -5.64 -7.78 -8.62
CA LEU A 456 -4.37 -7.08 -8.75
C LEU A 456 -3.99 -7.01 -10.23
N PRO A 457 -4.14 -5.85 -10.89
CA PRO A 457 -3.62 -5.68 -12.23
C PRO A 457 -2.09 -5.70 -12.24
N MET A 458 -1.51 -5.86 -13.44
CA MET A 458 -0.07 -5.71 -13.65
C MET A 458 0.45 -4.41 -13.05
N GLY A 459 1.54 -4.48 -12.30
CA GLY A 459 2.17 -3.36 -11.58
C GLY A 459 1.56 -3.06 -10.21
N ALA A 460 0.46 -3.70 -9.81
CA ALA A 460 -0.10 -3.48 -8.48
C ALA A 460 0.82 -4.07 -7.40
N THR A 461 1.05 -3.29 -6.35
CA THR A 461 1.84 -3.71 -5.18
C THR A 461 0.95 -3.79 -3.94
N VAL A 462 1.15 -4.84 -3.15
CA VAL A 462 0.42 -5.13 -1.92
C VAL A 462 1.41 -5.33 -0.78
N TYR A 463 1.18 -4.62 0.32
CA TYR A 463 1.83 -4.85 1.59
C TYR A 463 1.11 -5.96 2.36
N LEU A 464 1.85 -6.97 2.79
CA LEU A 464 1.37 -8.07 3.62
C LEU A 464 1.88 -7.86 5.06
N PRO A 465 1.01 -7.51 6.01
CA PRO A 465 1.38 -7.27 7.42
C PRO A 465 1.99 -8.48 8.13
N ALA A 466 2.67 -8.26 9.26
CA ALA A 466 3.17 -9.33 10.13
C ALA A 466 2.07 -10.30 10.58
N LYS A 467 0.88 -9.75 10.90
CA LYS A 467 -0.31 -10.49 11.31
C LYS A 467 -1.28 -10.75 10.14
N CYS A 468 -0.73 -10.89 8.94
CA CYS A 468 -1.50 -11.25 7.75
C CYS A 468 -2.07 -12.66 7.89
N PRO A 469 -3.35 -12.89 7.52
CA PRO A 469 -3.88 -14.24 7.45
C PRO A 469 -3.13 -15.06 6.39
N GLU A 470 -3.41 -16.36 6.33
CA GLU A 470 -2.95 -17.15 5.18
C GLU A 470 -3.53 -16.57 3.89
N VAL A 471 -2.66 -16.44 2.88
CA VAL A 471 -3.01 -15.84 1.58
C VAL A 471 -2.61 -16.75 0.43
N TRP A 472 -3.44 -16.74 -0.61
CA TRP A 472 -3.23 -17.46 -1.85
C TRP A 472 -3.23 -16.48 -3.02
N LEU A 473 -2.24 -16.60 -3.88
CA LEU A 473 -2.20 -15.91 -5.17
C LEU A 473 -2.64 -16.88 -6.27
N SER A 474 -3.61 -16.48 -7.07
CA SER A 474 -4.01 -17.16 -8.31
C SER A 474 -4.00 -16.18 -9.48
N GLY A 475 -3.90 -16.68 -10.70
CA GLY A 475 -4.00 -15.85 -11.90
C GLY A 475 -3.08 -16.33 -13.01
N HIS A 476 -2.65 -15.40 -13.86
CA HIS A 476 -1.74 -15.69 -14.96
C HIS A 476 -0.64 -14.62 -15.03
N GLY A 477 0.52 -14.97 -15.59
CA GLY A 477 1.69 -14.10 -15.61
C GLY A 477 2.62 -14.35 -14.43
N GLN A 478 3.35 -13.34 -13.99
CA GLN A 478 4.39 -13.44 -12.96
C GLN A 478 4.17 -12.46 -11.81
N ALA A 479 4.65 -12.82 -10.62
CA ALA A 479 4.68 -11.94 -9.46
C ALA A 479 6.02 -12.04 -8.73
N ALA A 480 6.42 -10.99 -8.02
CA ALA A 480 7.56 -10.99 -7.10
C ALA A 480 7.07 -10.86 -5.65
N VAL A 481 7.73 -11.56 -4.74
CA VAL A 481 7.56 -11.38 -3.30
C VAL A 481 8.90 -11.05 -2.66
N ALA A 482 9.02 -9.85 -2.11
CA ALA A 482 10.17 -9.42 -1.33
C ALA A 482 9.86 -9.45 0.18
N ARG A 483 10.84 -9.82 1.00
CA ARG A 483 10.72 -9.84 2.48
C ARG A 483 12.02 -9.39 3.14
N PRO A 484 11.98 -8.70 4.29
CA PRO A 484 13.16 -8.28 5.04
C PRO A 484 13.78 -9.39 5.92
#